data_AF-A0A7R9Z2B0-F1
#
_entry.id   AF-A0A7R9Z2B0-F1
#
_cell.length_a   1.000
_cell.length_b   1.000
_cell.length_c   1.000
_cell.angle_alpha   90.00
_cell.angle_beta   90.00
_cell.angle_gamma   90.00
#
_symmetry.space_group_name_H-M   'P 1'
#
loop_
_entity.id
_entity.type
_entity.pdbx_description
1 polymer ?
#
loop_
_entity_poly.entity_id
_entity_poly.type
_entity_poly.pdbx_seq_one_letter_code
_entity_poly.pdbx_strand_id
1 'polypeptide(L)'
;YSEDFFGCIVRVLPKLIEHCNEQGIVNLCYSFAILGLLTGKHQEAFSMLWRKAITTESQKLSKEGVSQLLLVSSFLVAYGKEELPTYPLHPNLINKGGFSVTVSKSQKEVSAVLKDIGYDHEMEVSPFLSNESILPPDMLCIDMACKNKMIAIEFDGPTHFLQELGLGKVANVENGPTKAKRRFLEELDWMVINIPYYDWARAK
;
A
#
# COMPACT_ATOMS: atom_id res chain seq x y z
N TYR A 1 -0.01 -21.40 -4.65
CA TYR A 1 0.59 -20.64 -5.77
C TYR A 1 1.51 -19.52 -5.33
N SER A 2 1.01 -18.42 -4.72
CA SER A 2 1.88 -17.34 -4.22
C SER A 2 2.80 -17.82 -3.10
N GLU A 3 2.27 -18.57 -2.12
CA GLU A 3 3.09 -19.10 -1.03
C GLU A 3 4.21 -20.04 -1.51
N ASP A 4 3.94 -20.90 -2.51
CA ASP A 4 4.94 -21.82 -3.05
C ASP A 4 6.05 -21.06 -3.78
N PHE A 5 5.68 -20.04 -4.57
CA PHE A 5 6.62 -19.18 -5.27
C PHE A 5 7.51 -18.40 -4.29
N PHE A 6 6.91 -17.74 -3.30
CA PHE A 6 7.67 -17.00 -2.29
C PHE A 6 8.48 -17.94 -1.39
N GLY A 7 8.02 -19.16 -1.14
CA GLY A 7 8.81 -20.21 -0.51
C GLY A 7 10.08 -20.55 -1.30
N CYS A 8 9.99 -20.63 -2.63
CA CYS A 8 11.17 -20.79 -3.49
C CYS A 8 12.10 -19.57 -3.43
N ILE A 9 11.56 -18.35 -3.47
CA ILE A 9 12.34 -17.11 -3.33
C ILE A 9 13.12 -17.09 -2.01
N VAL A 10 12.47 -17.45 -0.90
CA VAL A 10 13.10 -17.51 0.43
C VAL A 10 14.30 -18.46 0.43
N ARG A 11 14.20 -19.63 -0.22
CA ARG A 11 15.31 -20.61 -0.28
C ARG A 11 16.54 -20.10 -1.02
N VAL A 12 16.37 -19.18 -1.97
CA VAL A 12 17.48 -18.61 -2.76
C VAL A 12 17.81 -17.17 -2.37
N LEU A 13 17.16 -16.65 -1.32
CA LEU A 13 17.24 -15.25 -0.93
C LEU A 13 18.67 -14.75 -0.69
N PRO A 14 19.59 -15.48 -0.01
CA PRO A 14 20.97 -15.03 0.15
C PRO A 14 21.65 -14.73 -1.18
N LYS A 15 21.47 -15.59 -2.19
CA LYS A 15 22.02 -15.39 -3.54
C LYS A 15 21.39 -14.20 -4.24
N LEU A 16 20.08 -13.99 -4.07
CA LEU A 16 19.38 -12.84 -4.64
C LEU A 16 19.89 -11.53 -4.04
N ILE A 17 20.14 -11.49 -2.72
CA ILE A 17 20.67 -10.30 -2.04
C ILE A 17 22.06 -9.90 -2.55
N GLU A 18 22.88 -10.88 -2.93
CA GLU A 18 24.22 -10.65 -3.49
C GLU A 18 24.20 -10.13 -4.93
N HIS A 19 23.25 -10.59 -5.75
CA HIS A 19 23.29 -10.37 -7.21
C HIS A 19 22.24 -9.36 -7.72
N CYS A 20 21.16 -9.13 -6.98
CA CYS A 20 20.17 -8.12 -7.36
C CYS A 20 20.70 -6.70 -7.14
N ASN A 21 20.38 -5.82 -8.08
CA ASN A 21 20.58 -4.39 -7.87
C ASN A 21 19.65 -3.84 -6.78
N GLU A 22 19.94 -2.62 -6.35
CA GLU A 22 19.23 -1.86 -5.34
C GLU A 22 17.70 -1.84 -5.56
N GLN A 23 17.25 -1.55 -6.79
CA GLN A 23 15.83 -1.52 -7.13
C GLN A 23 15.19 -2.92 -7.04
N GLY A 24 15.92 -3.98 -7.42
CA GLY A 24 15.46 -5.36 -7.31
C GLY A 24 15.23 -5.78 -5.85
N ILE A 25 16.11 -5.37 -4.94
CA ILE A 25 15.92 -5.59 -3.50
C ILE A 25 14.68 -4.87 -2.98
N VAL A 26 14.49 -3.61 -3.38
CA VAL A 26 13.29 -2.83 -2.99
C VAL A 26 12.03 -3.47 -3.54
N ASN A 27 12.01 -3.88 -4.81
CA ASN A 27 10.87 -4.55 -5.43
C ASN A 27 10.50 -5.84 -4.70
N LEU A 28 11.49 -6.65 -4.31
CA LEU A 28 11.27 -7.87 -3.52
C LEU A 28 10.71 -7.54 -2.14
N CYS A 29 11.31 -6.58 -1.44
CA CYS A 29 10.84 -6.14 -0.12
C CYS A 29 9.38 -5.63 -0.18
N TYR A 30 9.07 -4.78 -1.16
CA TYR A 30 7.71 -4.30 -1.43
C TYR A 30 6.75 -5.45 -1.74
N SER A 31 7.16 -6.43 -2.55
CA SER A 31 6.32 -7.58 -2.87
C SER A 31 5.93 -8.40 -1.64
N PHE A 32 6.86 -8.58 -0.69
CA PHE A 32 6.55 -9.25 0.59
C PHE A 32 5.50 -8.45 1.38
N ALA A 33 5.63 -7.12 1.45
CA ALA A 33 4.65 -6.26 2.13
C ALA A 33 3.27 -6.32 1.46
N ILE A 34 3.23 -6.19 0.13
CA ILE A 34 1.99 -6.26 -0.68
C ILE A 34 1.30 -7.63 -0.59
N LEU A 35 1.99 -8.68 -0.16
CA LEU A 35 1.42 -10.00 0.07
C LEU A 35 1.11 -10.28 1.55
N GLY A 36 1.41 -9.35 2.47
CA GLY A 36 1.21 -9.55 3.90
C GLY A 36 2.20 -10.56 4.51
N LEU A 37 3.37 -10.77 3.89
CA LEU A 37 4.38 -11.75 4.30
C LEU A 37 5.42 -11.16 5.28
N LEU A 38 5.01 -10.14 6.04
CA LEU A 38 5.86 -9.42 7.00
C LEU A 38 6.03 -10.20 8.32
N THR A 39 5.14 -11.16 8.57
CA THR A 39 5.04 -11.89 9.84
C THR A 39 5.02 -13.42 9.63
N GLY A 40 5.08 -14.16 10.74
CA GLY A 40 5.06 -15.63 10.71
C GLY A 40 6.26 -16.24 9.98
N LYS A 41 6.01 -17.27 9.16
CA LYS A 41 7.04 -18.10 8.51
C LYS A 41 8.02 -17.35 7.59
N HIS A 42 7.67 -16.14 7.15
CA HIS A 42 8.49 -15.33 6.23
C HIS A 42 9.20 -14.15 6.91
N GLN A 43 9.00 -13.94 8.22
CA GLN A 43 9.54 -12.81 8.96
C GLN A 43 11.07 -12.68 8.80
N GLU A 44 11.82 -13.77 8.97
CA GLU A 44 13.28 -13.72 8.88
C GLU A 44 13.77 -13.29 7.49
N ALA A 45 13.17 -13.87 6.44
CA ALA A 45 13.47 -13.53 5.05
C ALA A 45 13.13 -12.07 4.75
N PHE A 46 11.97 -11.60 5.23
CA PHE A 46 11.60 -10.19 5.11
C PHE A 46 12.60 -9.29 5.85
N SER A 47 13.00 -9.62 7.08
CA SER A 47 13.98 -8.85 7.86
C SER A 47 15.32 -8.70 7.15
N MET A 48 15.78 -9.76 6.47
CA MET A 48 17.00 -9.70 5.64
C MET A 48 16.84 -8.75 4.46
N LEU A 49 15.73 -8.85 3.72
CA LEU A 49 15.41 -7.95 2.61
C LEU A 49 15.31 -6.50 3.08
N TRP A 50 14.56 -6.25 4.15
CA TRP A 50 14.36 -4.92 4.72
C TRP A 50 15.69 -4.28 5.11
N ARG A 51 16.54 -5.01 5.84
CA ARG A 51 17.87 -4.52 6.24
C ARG A 51 18.72 -4.13 5.03
N LYS A 52 18.70 -4.91 3.96
CA LYS A 52 19.42 -4.56 2.72
C LYS A 52 18.79 -3.35 2.04
N ALA A 53 17.46 -3.31 1.94
CA ALA A 53 16.70 -2.28 1.25
C ALA A 53 16.92 -0.89 1.88
N ILE A 54 16.88 -0.76 3.20
CA ILE A 54 17.06 0.52 3.91
C ILE A 54 18.50 1.03 3.94
N THR A 55 19.49 0.15 3.71
CA THR A 55 20.91 0.56 3.56
C THR A 55 21.26 1.04 2.15
N THR A 56 20.29 1.02 1.23
CA THR A 56 20.48 1.44 -0.14
C THR A 56 20.58 2.97 -0.25
N GLU A 57 21.55 3.45 -1.03
CA GLU A 57 21.68 4.88 -1.33
C GLU A 57 20.48 5.41 -2.11
N SER A 58 19.78 6.40 -1.54
CA SER A 58 18.59 7.04 -2.13
C SER A 58 18.75 7.55 -3.58
N GLN A 59 19.97 7.88 -3.98
CA GLN A 59 20.32 8.36 -5.32
C GLN A 59 20.21 7.24 -6.36
N LYS A 60 20.47 6.00 -5.97
CA LYS A 60 20.40 4.81 -6.84
C LYS A 60 18.97 4.32 -7.07
N LEU A 61 18.01 4.82 -6.29
CA LEU A 61 16.61 4.45 -6.40
C LEU A 61 15.85 5.38 -7.35
N SER A 62 14.93 4.79 -8.11
CA SER A 62 13.90 5.53 -8.84
C SER A 62 12.93 6.23 -7.86
N LYS A 63 12.11 7.16 -8.35
CA LYS A 63 11.01 7.73 -7.52
C LYS A 63 10.07 6.63 -7.02
N GLU A 64 9.76 5.66 -7.87
CA GLU A 64 8.93 4.51 -7.52
C GLU A 64 9.58 3.65 -6.42
N GLY A 65 10.88 3.37 -6.52
CA GLY A 65 11.60 2.62 -5.47
C GLY A 65 11.57 3.34 -4.11
N VAL A 66 11.67 4.67 -4.12
CA VAL A 66 11.51 5.47 -2.89
C VAL A 66 10.09 5.37 -2.34
N SER A 67 9.07 5.50 -3.18
CA SER A 67 7.66 5.33 -2.78
C SER A 67 7.39 3.93 -2.23
N GLN A 68 7.93 2.89 -2.85
CA GLN A 68 7.79 1.51 -2.37
C GLN A 68 8.40 1.34 -0.98
N LEU A 69 9.60 1.89 -0.71
CA LEU A 69 10.22 1.83 0.61
C LEU A 69 9.41 2.55 1.69
N LEU A 70 8.90 3.74 1.38
CA LEU A 70 8.02 4.49 2.28
C LEU A 70 6.75 3.68 2.60
N LEU A 71 6.13 3.04 1.60
CA LEU A 71 4.96 2.18 1.82
C LEU A 71 5.28 0.97 2.70
N VAL A 72 6.40 0.28 2.44
CA VAL A 72 6.84 -0.84 3.28
C VAL A 72 7.01 -0.39 4.73
N SER A 73 7.65 0.75 4.97
CA SER A 73 7.83 1.28 6.32
C SER A 73 6.50 1.52 7.03
N SER A 74 5.48 2.00 6.33
CA SER A 74 4.15 2.21 6.92
C SER A 74 3.42 0.92 7.22
N PHE A 75 3.52 -0.08 6.35
CA PHE A 75 3.04 -1.41 6.68
C PHE A 75 3.77 -1.95 7.93
N LEU A 76 5.06 -1.68 8.13
CA LEU A 76 5.74 -2.12 9.36
C LEU A 76 5.20 -1.47 10.63
N VAL A 77 4.87 -0.17 10.55
CA VAL A 77 4.24 0.56 11.67
C VAL A 77 2.86 -0.02 11.98
N ALA A 78 2.01 -0.19 10.97
CA ALA A 78 0.65 -0.70 11.17
C ALA A 78 0.63 -2.13 11.74
N TYR A 79 1.54 -3.01 11.30
CA TYR A 79 1.60 -4.40 11.76
C TYR A 79 2.35 -4.58 13.10
N GLY A 80 2.67 -3.49 13.81
CA GLY A 80 3.10 -3.50 15.22
C GLY A 80 4.48 -4.11 15.50
N LYS A 81 5.43 -4.05 14.57
CA LYS A 81 6.75 -4.70 14.76
C LYS A 81 7.85 -3.73 15.17
N GLU A 82 8.09 -3.65 16.49
CA GLU A 82 9.20 -2.94 17.13
C GLU A 82 10.60 -3.52 16.79
N GLU A 83 10.69 -4.70 16.17
CA GLU A 83 11.97 -5.40 15.93
C GLU A 83 12.67 -5.06 14.62
N LEU A 84 12.02 -4.29 13.74
CA LEU A 84 12.61 -3.91 12.46
C LEU A 84 13.25 -2.54 12.62
N PRO A 85 14.54 -2.36 12.28
CA PRO A 85 15.22 -1.12 12.53
C PRO A 85 14.49 -0.01 11.77
N THR A 86 13.85 0.86 12.55
CA THR A 86 13.26 2.12 12.13
C THR A 86 14.40 3.06 11.82
N TYR A 87 15.16 2.77 10.77
CA TYR A 87 16.05 3.79 10.21
C TYR A 87 15.14 4.92 9.74
N PRO A 88 15.28 6.14 10.28
CA PRO A 88 14.52 7.26 9.77
C PRO A 88 14.85 7.38 8.29
N LEU A 89 13.82 7.22 7.44
CA LEU A 89 13.97 7.45 6.01
C LEU A 89 14.55 8.86 5.85
N HIS A 90 15.69 8.96 5.17
CA HIS A 90 16.40 10.22 5.02
C HIS A 90 15.43 11.29 4.51
N PRO A 91 15.36 12.51 5.07
CA PRO A 91 14.36 13.53 4.69
C PRO A 91 14.29 13.81 3.17
N ASN A 92 15.42 13.68 2.47
CA ASN A 92 15.49 13.78 1.01
C ASN A 92 14.66 12.72 0.23
N LEU A 93 14.36 11.56 0.83
CA LEU A 93 13.49 10.54 0.25
C LEU A 93 12.03 11.01 0.21
N ILE A 94 11.56 11.64 1.29
CA ILE A 94 10.21 12.20 1.43
C ILE A 94 9.97 13.24 0.32
N ASN A 95 10.96 14.11 0.05
CA ASN A 95 10.86 15.15 -0.98
C ASN A 95 11.01 14.61 -2.42
N LYS A 96 11.61 13.43 -2.62
CA LYS A 96 11.80 12.81 -3.94
C LYS A 96 10.57 12.00 -4.37
N GLY A 97 9.80 11.47 -3.41
CA GLY A 97 8.50 10.88 -3.64
C GLY A 97 7.50 11.97 -4.05
N GLY A 98 7.25 12.10 -5.35
CA GLY A 98 6.22 13.01 -5.84
C GLY A 98 4.85 12.39 -5.58
N PHE A 99 4.22 12.72 -4.47
CA PHE A 99 2.85 12.32 -4.17
C PHE A 99 1.93 13.50 -4.45
N SER A 100 0.88 13.26 -5.22
CA SER A 100 -0.17 14.24 -5.48
C SER A 100 -1.49 13.50 -5.41
N VAL A 101 -2.29 13.86 -4.41
CA VAL A 101 -3.66 13.38 -4.30
C VAL A 101 -4.49 14.15 -5.31
N THR A 102 -4.95 13.45 -6.34
CA THR A 102 -5.96 13.97 -7.26
C THR A 102 -7.27 13.27 -6.95
N VAL A 103 -8.17 13.98 -6.27
CA VAL A 103 -9.52 13.48 -6.02
C VAL A 103 -10.25 13.32 -7.35
N SER A 104 -10.54 12.08 -7.71
CA SER A 104 -11.25 11.72 -8.92
C SER A 104 -12.69 12.24 -8.90
N LYS A 105 -13.25 12.42 -10.09
CA LYS A 105 -14.66 12.79 -10.24
C LYS A 105 -15.58 11.76 -9.57
N SER A 106 -15.27 10.48 -9.71
CA SER A 106 -16.08 9.39 -9.12
C SER A 106 -16.07 9.41 -7.60
N GLN A 107 -14.91 9.67 -6.96
CA GLN A 107 -14.85 9.86 -5.52
C GLN A 107 -15.73 11.03 -5.08
N LYS A 108 -15.71 12.16 -5.79
CA LYS A 108 -16.59 13.31 -5.49
C LYS A 108 -18.07 12.96 -5.64
N GLU A 109 -18.43 12.20 -6.67
CA GLU A 109 -19.81 11.74 -6.89
C GLU A 109 -20.30 10.84 -5.75
N VAL A 110 -19.50 9.84 -5.35
CA VAL A 110 -19.82 8.96 -4.21
C VAL A 110 -19.95 9.78 -2.92
N SER A 111 -19.04 10.73 -2.69
CA SER A 111 -19.06 11.59 -1.50
C SER A 111 -20.35 12.42 -1.43
N ALA A 112 -20.79 12.97 -2.57
CA ALA A 112 -22.04 13.72 -2.64
C ALA A 112 -23.24 12.84 -2.27
N VAL A 113 -23.35 11.64 -2.84
CA VAL A 113 -24.45 10.71 -2.53
C VAL A 113 -24.44 10.29 -1.06
N LEU A 114 -23.28 10.00 -0.48
CA LEU A 114 -23.15 9.69 0.94
C LEU A 114 -23.66 10.85 1.83
N LYS A 115 -23.32 12.10 1.46
CA LYS A 115 -23.83 13.28 2.18
C LYS A 115 -25.33 13.46 2.04
N ASP A 116 -25.88 13.22 0.85
CA ASP A 116 -27.33 13.33 0.58
C ASP A 116 -28.15 12.34 1.42
N ILE A 117 -27.61 11.15 1.71
CA ILE A 117 -28.26 10.16 2.60
C ILE A 117 -27.95 10.39 4.09
N GLY A 118 -27.31 11.51 4.44
CA GLY A 118 -27.01 11.88 5.82
C GLY A 118 -25.79 11.18 6.43
N TYR A 119 -24.91 10.60 5.61
CA TYR A 119 -23.66 9.99 6.07
C TYR A 119 -22.49 11.00 6.03
N ASP A 120 -22.15 11.53 7.19
CA ASP A 120 -21.05 12.47 7.35
C ASP A 120 -19.67 11.79 7.27
N HIS A 121 -18.74 12.41 6.54
CA HIS A 121 -17.40 11.91 6.29
C HIS A 121 -16.47 13.02 5.76
N GLU A 122 -15.17 12.81 5.98
CA GLU A 122 -14.09 13.61 5.39
C GLU A 122 -13.50 12.88 4.17
N MET A 123 -12.96 13.61 3.19
CA MET A 123 -12.29 13.00 2.02
C MET A 123 -10.78 13.10 2.14
N GLU A 124 -10.05 12.17 1.50
CA GLU A 124 -8.58 12.15 1.42
C GLU A 124 -7.91 12.24 2.80
N VAL A 125 -8.32 11.34 3.69
CA VAL A 125 -7.91 11.35 5.09
C VAL A 125 -6.69 10.46 5.30
N SER A 126 -5.73 10.92 6.10
CA SER A 126 -4.62 10.08 6.58
C SER A 126 -5.16 8.83 7.30
N PRO A 127 -4.70 7.62 6.95
CA PRO A 127 -5.04 6.39 7.65
C PRO A 127 -4.64 6.38 9.13
N PHE A 128 -3.58 7.12 9.49
CA PHE A 128 -3.14 7.26 10.86
C PHE A 128 -3.94 8.36 11.57
N LEU A 129 -4.53 8.03 12.73
CA LEU A 129 -5.27 8.96 13.57
C LEU A 129 -4.38 9.88 14.42
N SER A 130 -3.14 9.48 14.68
CA SER A 130 -2.15 10.26 15.44
C SER A 130 -1.07 10.86 14.51
N ASN A 131 -0.24 11.76 15.05
CA ASN A 131 0.93 12.32 14.37
C ASN A 131 2.06 11.29 14.13
N GLU A 132 1.79 10.00 14.28
CA GLU A 132 2.72 8.90 14.04
C GLU A 132 2.90 8.58 12.56
N SER A 133 2.18 9.29 11.67
CA SER A 133 2.36 9.14 10.24
C SER A 133 3.78 9.56 9.82
N ILE A 134 4.59 8.57 9.48
CA ILE A 134 5.85 8.75 8.74
C ILE A 134 5.61 8.98 7.24
N LEU A 135 4.35 8.89 6.78
CA LEU A 135 4.00 9.11 5.39
C LEU A 135 3.88 10.61 5.10
N PRO A 136 4.36 11.05 3.92
CA PRO A 136 3.87 12.29 3.33
C PRO A 136 2.33 12.29 3.33
N PRO A 137 1.67 13.42 3.64
CA PRO A 137 0.20 13.50 3.75
C PRO A 137 -0.57 12.93 2.56
N ASP A 138 0.04 13.00 1.37
CA ASP A 138 -0.58 12.66 0.09
C ASP A 138 -0.23 11.24 -0.40
N MET A 139 0.50 10.46 0.39
CA MET A 139 1.08 9.20 -0.07
C MET A 139 0.09 8.02 0.00
N LEU A 140 -0.71 7.97 1.05
CA LEU A 140 -1.76 6.98 1.22
C LEU A 140 -2.91 7.66 1.95
N CYS A 141 -4.00 7.90 1.23
CA CYS A 141 -5.19 8.54 1.77
C CYS A 141 -6.36 7.57 1.70
N ILE A 142 -7.26 7.65 2.68
CA ILE A 142 -8.58 7.05 2.62
C ILE A 142 -9.46 7.97 1.79
N ASP A 143 -10.13 7.43 0.77
CA ASP A 143 -10.95 8.23 -0.15
C ASP A 143 -12.06 8.99 0.59
N MET A 144 -12.80 8.29 1.46
CA MET A 144 -13.68 8.90 2.46
C MET A 144 -13.57 8.21 3.83
N ALA A 145 -13.46 8.98 4.90
CA ALA A 145 -13.34 8.44 6.26
C ALA A 145 -14.37 9.04 7.22
N CYS A 146 -14.96 8.16 8.03
CA CYS A 146 -15.75 8.51 9.21
C CYS A 146 -14.93 8.14 10.45
N LYS A 147 -14.02 9.05 10.87
CA LYS A 147 -13.00 8.79 11.92
C LYS A 147 -13.60 8.36 13.26
N ASN A 148 -14.71 8.98 13.67
CA ASN A 148 -15.39 8.64 14.93
C ASN A 148 -15.96 7.22 14.96
N LYS A 149 -16.18 6.60 13.80
CA LYS A 149 -16.66 5.22 13.65
C LYS A 149 -15.59 4.26 13.14
N MET A 150 -14.38 4.75 12.86
CA MET A 150 -13.32 3.99 12.19
C MET A 150 -13.81 3.31 10.90
N ILE A 151 -14.56 4.03 10.06
CA ILE A 151 -15.02 3.51 8.76
C ILE A 151 -14.25 4.19 7.64
N ALA A 152 -13.61 3.38 6.80
CA ALA A 152 -12.94 3.79 5.58
C ALA A 152 -13.76 3.35 4.37
N ILE A 153 -14.13 4.28 3.50
CA ILE A 153 -14.81 3.99 2.24
C ILE A 153 -13.83 4.26 1.11
N GLU A 154 -13.63 3.27 0.25
CA GLU A 154 -12.67 3.27 -0.85
C GLU A 154 -13.42 3.12 -2.18
N PHE A 155 -13.17 4.01 -3.14
CA PHE A 155 -13.73 3.85 -4.49
C PHE A 155 -12.72 3.17 -5.42
N ASP A 156 -13.00 1.92 -5.79
CA ASP A 156 -12.08 1.15 -6.63
C ASP A 156 -12.36 1.39 -8.12
N GLY A 157 -11.56 2.26 -8.73
CA GLY A 157 -11.58 2.50 -10.18
C GLY A 157 -11.08 1.30 -11.00
N PRO A 158 -11.21 1.30 -12.33
CA PRO A 158 -10.78 0.18 -13.18
C PRO A 158 -9.32 -0.27 -12.99
N THR A 159 -8.43 0.65 -12.62
CA THR A 159 -7.00 0.37 -12.38
C THR A 159 -6.74 -0.43 -11.10
N HIS A 160 -7.73 -0.56 -10.21
CA HIS A 160 -7.65 -1.32 -8.96
C HIS A 160 -7.83 -2.84 -9.19
N PHE A 161 -8.12 -3.22 -10.43
CA PHE A 161 -8.40 -4.59 -10.82
C PHE A 161 -7.37 -5.09 -11.84
N LEU A 162 -7.18 -6.41 -11.89
CA LEU A 162 -6.29 -7.06 -12.85
C LEU A 162 -6.86 -6.92 -14.27
N GLN A 163 -5.97 -6.78 -15.25
CA GLN A 163 -6.32 -6.79 -16.65
C GLN A 163 -5.93 -8.14 -17.27
N GLU A 164 -6.83 -8.71 -18.07
CA GLU A 164 -6.54 -9.87 -18.89
C GLU A 164 -5.47 -9.53 -19.93
N LEU A 165 -4.39 -10.32 -19.92
CA LEU A 165 -3.27 -10.17 -20.85
C LEU A 165 -3.76 -10.27 -22.30
N GLY A 166 -3.38 -9.29 -23.12
CA GLY A 166 -3.63 -9.28 -24.57
C GLY A 166 -5.04 -8.84 -24.99
N LEU A 167 -6.01 -8.74 -24.08
CA LEU A 167 -7.38 -8.32 -24.40
C LEU A 167 -7.76 -6.97 -23.78
N GLY A 168 -7.00 -6.48 -22.79
CA GLY A 168 -7.29 -5.22 -22.09
C GLY A 168 -8.60 -5.25 -21.29
N LYS A 169 -9.24 -6.42 -21.17
CA LYS A 169 -10.45 -6.60 -20.36
C LYS A 169 -10.08 -6.57 -18.90
N VAL A 170 -10.82 -5.80 -18.11
CA VAL A 170 -10.66 -5.78 -16.66
C VAL A 170 -11.31 -7.04 -16.10
N ALA A 171 -10.52 -7.88 -15.45
CA ALA A 171 -11.03 -8.98 -14.64
C ALA A 171 -11.57 -8.40 -13.34
N ASN A 172 -12.68 -8.92 -12.82
CA ASN A 172 -13.24 -8.51 -11.51
C ASN A 172 -12.42 -9.13 -10.35
N VAL A 173 -11.11 -9.02 -10.43
CA VAL A 173 -10.14 -9.51 -9.45
C VAL A 173 -9.24 -8.35 -9.09
N GLU A 174 -9.25 -7.95 -7.83
CA GLU A 174 -8.42 -6.86 -7.33
C GLU A 174 -6.93 -7.14 -7.53
N ASN A 175 -6.17 -6.07 -7.81
CA ASN A 175 -4.73 -6.14 -7.93
C ASN A 175 -4.04 -6.20 -6.53
N GLY A 176 -2.72 -6.37 -6.54
CA GLY A 176 -1.92 -6.43 -5.31
C GLY A 176 -2.01 -5.16 -4.45
N PRO A 177 -1.72 -3.97 -5.00
CA PRO A 177 -1.83 -2.70 -4.27
C PRO A 177 -3.18 -2.45 -3.58
N THR A 178 -4.31 -2.70 -4.27
CA THR A 178 -5.65 -2.54 -3.71
C THR A 178 -5.88 -3.47 -2.52
N LYS A 179 -5.53 -4.76 -2.66
CA LYS A 179 -5.60 -5.72 -1.56
C LYS A 179 -4.71 -5.34 -0.39
N ALA A 180 -3.52 -4.82 -0.66
CA ALA A 180 -2.58 -4.42 0.38
C ALA A 180 -3.04 -3.18 1.14
N LYS A 181 -3.59 -2.18 0.44
CA LYS A 181 -4.19 -0.99 1.06
C LYS A 181 -5.32 -1.41 2.00
N ARG A 182 -6.25 -2.27 1.56
CA ARG A 182 -7.32 -2.80 2.42
C ARG A 182 -6.77 -3.43 3.70
N ARG A 183 -5.86 -4.40 3.59
CA ARG A 183 -5.28 -5.06 4.77
C ARG A 183 -4.61 -4.07 5.70
N PHE A 184 -3.90 -3.07 5.17
CA PHE A 184 -3.28 -2.05 6.02
C PHE A 184 -4.27 -1.18 6.77
N LEU A 185 -5.37 -0.79 6.12
CA LEU A 185 -6.43 -0.07 6.81
C LEU A 185 -7.07 -0.95 7.90
N GLU A 186 -7.31 -2.22 7.61
CA GLU A 186 -7.84 -3.19 8.58
C GLU A 186 -6.89 -3.40 9.78
N GLU A 187 -5.58 -3.46 9.55
CA GLU A 187 -4.56 -3.54 10.62
C GLU A 187 -4.47 -2.26 11.46
N LEU A 188 -4.94 -1.13 10.92
CA LEU A 188 -5.11 0.14 11.65
C LEU A 188 -6.52 0.27 12.25
N ASP A 189 -7.23 -0.84 12.42
CA ASP A 189 -8.58 -0.94 13.00
C ASP A 189 -9.69 -0.23 12.19
N TRP A 190 -9.45 0.11 10.92
CA TRP A 190 -10.51 0.61 10.05
C TRP A 190 -11.41 -0.52 9.55
N MET A 191 -12.72 -0.32 9.67
CA MET A 191 -13.71 -1.06 8.90
C MET A 191 -13.71 -0.55 7.46
N VAL A 192 -13.21 -1.35 6.51
CA VAL A 192 -13.08 -0.95 5.11
C VAL A 192 -14.29 -1.36 4.29
N ILE A 193 -14.88 -0.40 3.59
CA ILE A 193 -15.96 -0.58 2.62
C ILE A 193 -15.42 -0.20 1.24
N ASN A 194 -15.27 -1.18 0.37
CA ASN A 194 -14.88 -0.95 -1.01
C ASN A 194 -16.13 -0.80 -1.89
N ILE A 195 -16.14 0.21 -2.75
CA ILE A 195 -17.16 0.45 -3.77
C ILE A 195 -16.51 0.22 -5.13
N PRO A 196 -16.69 -0.96 -5.76
CA PRO A 196 -16.17 -1.21 -7.09
C PRO A 196 -16.84 -0.32 -8.14
N TYR A 197 -16.05 0.21 -9.09
CA TYR A 197 -16.57 1.07 -10.15
C TYR A 197 -17.71 0.42 -10.95
N TYR A 198 -17.66 -0.90 -11.14
CA TYR A 198 -18.67 -1.64 -11.89
C TYR A 198 -19.98 -1.82 -11.11
N ASP A 199 -19.95 -1.85 -9.79
CA ASP A 199 -21.15 -1.86 -8.95
C ASP A 199 -21.77 -0.47 -8.94
N TRP A 200 -20.94 0.56 -8.75
CA TRP A 200 -21.37 1.95 -8.82
C TRP A 200 -22.04 2.29 -10.16
N ALA A 201 -21.43 1.88 -11.28
CA ALA A 201 -21.97 2.13 -12.62
C ALA A 201 -23.30 1.40 -12.89
N ARG A 202 -23.61 0.31 -12.16
CA ARG A 202 -24.90 -0.39 -12.25
C ARG A 202 -25.98 0.23 -11.39
N ALA A 203 -25.60 0.86 -10.29
CA ALA A 203 -26.52 1.47 -9.33
C ALA A 203 -26.91 2.91 -9.69
N LYS A 204 -26.12 3.57 -10.56
CA LYS A 204 -26.39 4.89 -11.15
C LYS A 204 -27.31 4.79 -12.36
#